data_AF-A0A1X7INU4-F1
#
_entry.id   AF-A0A1X7INU4-F1
#
_cell.length_a   1.000
_cell.length_b   1.000
_cell.length_c   1.000
_cell.angle_alpha   90.00
_cell.angle_beta   90.00
_cell.angle_gamma   90.00
#
_symmetry.space_group_name_H-M   'P 1'
#
loop_
_entity.id
_entity.type
_entity.pdbx_description
1 polymer ?
#
loop_
_entity_poly.entity_id
_entity_poly.type
_entity_poly.pdbx_seq_one_letter_code
_entity_poly.pdbx_strand_id
1 'polypeptide(L)' 'MSTTDIITRVHAPSDLTGDEAALDFLAGEFFLAKVYGNHSLEVVAPADLLPALATAAGAFDAADMPGNFRLVEAA' A
#
# COMPACT_ATOMS: atom_id res chain seq x y z
N MET A 1 13.84 8.28 -22.80
CA MET A 1 12.42 7.90 -22.67
C MET A 1 12.02 8.27 -21.25
N SER A 2 11.09 9.20 -21.06
CA SER A 2 10.57 9.48 -19.72
C SER A 2 9.73 8.27 -19.34
N THR A 3 10.24 7.43 -18.43
CA THR A 3 9.40 6.45 -17.75
C THR A 3 8.37 7.26 -16.99
N THR A 4 7.15 7.29 -17.50
CA THR A 4 6.01 7.77 -16.70
C THR A 4 5.89 6.77 -15.57
N ASP A 5 6.40 7.10 -14.39
CA ASP A 5 6.18 6.30 -13.20
C ASP A 5 4.68 6.28 -12.92
N ILE A 6 4.02 5.19 -13.31
CA ILE A 6 2.61 4.98 -13.01
C ILE A 6 2.52 4.70 -11.52
N ILE A 7 1.93 5.63 -10.80
CA ILE A 7 1.65 5.48 -9.38
C ILE A 7 0.25 4.87 -9.25
N THR A 8 0.17 3.66 -8.70
CA THR A 8 -1.11 3.13 -8.24
C THR A 8 -1.44 3.82 -6.93
N ARG A 9 -2.49 4.65 -6.93
CA ARG A 9 -3.03 5.23 -5.70
C ARG A 9 -4.29 4.48 -5.31
N VAL A 10 -4.33 3.99 -4.09
CA VAL A 10 -5.46 3.25 -3.53
C VAL A 10 -5.91 3.87 -2.22
N HIS A 11 -7.21 3.87 -2.01
CA HIS A 11 -7.80 4.31 -0.75
C HIS A 11 -8.06 3.09 0.12
N ALA A 12 -7.47 3.09 1.32
CA ALA A 12 -7.76 2.08 2.31
C ALA A 12 -9.22 2.21 2.76
N PRO A 13 -9.96 1.10 2.88
CA PRO A 13 -11.32 1.13 3.41
C PRO A 13 -11.34 1.63 4.86
N SER A 14 -12.38 2.41 5.21
CA SER A 14 -12.57 2.95 6.56
C SER A 14 -12.82 1.89 7.64
N ASP A 15 -13.29 0.72 7.23
CA ASP A 15 -13.70 -0.39 8.09
C ASP A 15 -12.58 -1.43 8.31
N LEU A 16 -11.33 -1.05 8.01
CA LEU A 16 -10.15 -1.85 8.29
C LEU A 16 -10.01 -2.06 9.80
N THR A 17 -10.40 -3.23 10.26
CA THR A 17 -10.49 -3.57 11.69
C THR A 17 -9.38 -4.54 12.06
N GLY A 18 -8.22 -3.98 12.41
CA GLY A 18 -7.08 -4.73 12.95
C GLY A 18 -5.99 -5.06 11.93
N ASP A 19 -4.89 -5.61 12.44
CA ASP A 19 -3.65 -5.83 11.68
C ASP A 19 -3.81 -6.90 10.58
N GLU A 20 -4.61 -7.95 10.81
CA GLU A 20 -4.83 -9.01 9.81
C GLU A 20 -5.53 -8.48 8.56
N ALA A 21 -6.55 -7.63 8.72
CA ALA A 21 -7.25 -7.00 7.60
C ALA A 21 -6.33 -6.01 6.87
N ALA A 22 -5.48 -5.27 7.60
CA ALA A 22 -4.50 -4.36 7.01
C ALA A 22 -3.46 -5.11 6.18
N LEU A 23 -3.03 -6.28 6.66
CA LEU A 23 -2.12 -7.17 5.95
C LEU A 23 -2.75 -7.70 4.67
N ASP A 24 -3.97 -8.23 4.72
CA ASP A 24 -4.66 -8.75 3.54
C ASP A 24 -4.86 -7.67 2.47
N PHE A 25 -5.28 -6.48 2.89
CA PHE A 25 -5.40 -5.32 2.00
C PHE A 25 -4.07 -4.99 1.32
N LEU A 26 -2.98 -4.82 2.08
CA LEU A 26 -1.67 -4.50 1.51
C LEU A 26 -1.14 -5.60 0.60
N ALA A 27 -1.36 -6.87 0.94
CA ALA A 27 -0.97 -7.99 0.10
C ALA A 27 -1.65 -7.93 -1.28
N GLY A 28 -2.96 -7.64 -1.30
CA GLY A 28 -3.72 -7.45 -2.53
C GLY A 28 -3.20 -6.29 -3.37
N GLU A 29 -2.93 -5.14 -2.75
CA GLU A 29 -2.45 -3.95 -3.45
C GLU A 29 -1.00 -4.10 -3.97
N PHE A 30 -0.12 -4.74 -3.22
CA PHE A 30 1.22 -5.10 -3.70
C PHE A 30 1.17 -6.06 -4.88
N PHE A 31 0.31 -7.07 -4.81
CA PHE A 31 0.10 -8.00 -5.90
C PHE A 31 -0.39 -7.28 -7.17
N LEU A 32 -1.39 -6.41 -7.05
CA LEU A 32 -1.90 -5.61 -8.16
C LEU A 32 -0.80 -4.72 -8.75
N ALA A 33 -0.08 -3.97 -7.92
CA ALA A 33 1.02 -3.10 -8.39
C ALA A 33 2.07 -3.89 -9.17
N LYS A 34 2.48 -5.05 -8.66
CA LYS A 34 3.42 -5.97 -9.35
C LYS A 34 2.87 -6.47 -10.68
N VAL A 35 1.61 -6.94 -10.73
CA VAL A 35 0.98 -7.49 -11.94
C VAL A 35 0.88 -6.44 -13.05
N TYR A 36 0.58 -5.18 -12.69
CA TYR A 36 0.46 -4.10 -13.67
C TYR A 36 1.81 -3.42 -14.00
N GLY A 37 2.93 -3.93 -13.47
CA GLY A 37 4.26 -3.35 -13.71
C GLY A 37 4.43 -1.96 -13.08
N ASN A 38 3.61 -1.62 -12.08
CA ASN A 38 3.70 -0.36 -11.37
C ASN A 38 4.75 -0.49 -10.26
N HIS A 39 5.80 0.33 -10.34
CA HIS A 39 6.87 0.31 -9.34
C HIS A 39 6.53 1.18 -8.12
N SER A 40 5.42 1.90 -8.15
CA SER A 40 5.03 2.86 -7.12
C SER A 40 3.60 2.59 -6.65
N LEU A 41 3.42 2.42 -5.33
CA LEU A 41 2.13 2.24 -4.68
C LEU A 41 1.95 3.30 -3.59
N GLU A 42 0.82 4.00 -3.62
CA GLU A 42 0.44 4.99 -2.63
C GLU A 42 -0.88 4.58 -2.00
N VAL A 43 -0.84 4.24 -0.71
CA VAL A 43 -2.03 3.89 0.06
C VAL A 43 -2.45 5.10 0.87
N VAL A 44 -3.63 5.61 0.58
CA VAL A 44 -4.25 6.76 1.25
C VAL A 44 -5.21 6.23 2.31
N ALA A 45 -4.97 6.56 3.58
CA ALA A 45 -5.76 6.06 4.70
C ALA A 45 -5.99 7.15 5.76
N PRO A 46 -7.07 7.07 6.55
CA PRO A 46 -7.24 7.89 7.74
C PRO A 46 -6.08 7.74 8.72
N ALA A 47 -5.76 8.80 9.48
CA ALA A 47 -4.67 8.79 10.46
C ALA A 47 -4.73 7.61 11.44
N ASP A 48 -5.94 7.21 11.85
CA ASP A 48 -6.17 6.10 12.78
C ASP A 48 -5.75 4.73 12.21
N LEU A 49 -5.74 4.58 10.88
CA LEU A 49 -5.41 3.32 10.19
C LEU A 49 -3.94 3.25 9.76
N LEU A 50 -3.24 4.38 9.67
CA LEU A 50 -1.83 4.43 9.27
C LEU A 50 -0.92 3.55 10.14
N PRO A 51 -1.05 3.49 11.48
CA PRO A 51 -0.22 2.61 12.30
C PRO A 51 -0.41 1.12 12.00
N ALA A 52 -1.67 0.70 11.78
CA ALA A 52 -1.99 -0.70 11.44
C ALA A 52 -1.42 -1.06 10.06
N LEU A 53 -1.62 -0.18 9.07
CA LEU A 53 -1.03 -0.35 7.73
C LEU A 53 0.50 -0.34 7.76
N ALA A 54 1.13 0.50 8.58
CA ALA A 54 2.59 0.53 8.73
C ALA A 54 3.12 -0.78 9.35
N THR A 55 2.41 -1.30 10.35
CA THR A 55 2.73 -2.57 10.99
C THR A 55 2.59 -3.72 10.01
N ALA A 56 1.49 -3.75 9.26
CA ALA A 56 1.24 -4.74 8.22
C ALA A 56 2.28 -4.65 7.08
N ALA A 57 2.63 -3.45 6.61
CA ALA A 57 3.68 -3.23 5.61
C ALA A 57 5.03 -3.78 6.08
N GLY A 58 5.35 -3.62 7.37
CA GLY A 58 6.57 -4.15 7.97
C GLY A 58 6.63 -5.68 8.10
N ALA A 59 5.52 -6.38 7.91
CA ALA A 59 5.48 -7.84 7.89
C ALA A 59 5.85 -8.44 6.51
N PHE A 60 5.91 -7.61 5.47
CA PHE A 60 6.30 -8.05 4.13
C PHE A 60 7.82 -7.93 3.91
N ASP A 61 8.36 -8.83 3.08
CA ASP A 61 9.74 -8.73 2.62
C ASP A 61 9.93 -7.54 1.68
N ALA A 62 11.07 -6.86 1.79
CA ALA A 62 11.39 -5.72 0.93
C ALA A 62 11.42 -6.05 -0.57
N ALA A 63 11.66 -7.32 -0.93
CA ALA A 63 11.59 -7.81 -2.31
C ALA A 63 10.14 -7.94 -2.83
N ASP A 64 9.17 -7.99 -1.93
CA ASP A 64 7.75 -8.04 -2.24
C ASP A 64 7.06 -6.68 -2.28
N MET A 65 7.68 -5.68 -1.65
CA MET A 65 7.19 -4.32 -1.65
C MET A 65 7.49 -3.61 -2.98
N PRO A 66 6.55 -2.78 -3.49
CA PRO A 66 6.81 -1.84 -4.57
C PRO A 66 7.95 -0.88 -4.20
N GLY A 67 8.81 -0.56 -5.18
CA GLY A 67 10.01 0.26 -4.95
C GLY A 67 9.73 1.64 -4.35
N ASN A 68 8.57 2.23 -4.65
CA ASN A 68 8.13 3.51 -4.08
C ASN A 68 6.83 3.38 -3.26
N PHE A 69 6.72 2.35 -2.42
CA PHE A 69 5.61 2.23 -1.50
C PHE A 69 5.57 3.39 -0.50
N ARG A 70 4.37 3.94 -0.26
CA ARG A 70 4.13 5.00 0.72
C ARG A 70 2.73 4.94 1.28
N LEU A 71 2.63 5.23 2.57
CA LEU A 71 1.38 5.48 3.28
C LEU A 71 1.17 6.99 3.36
N VAL A 72 -0.03 7.45 3.01
CA VAL A 72 -0.40 8.86 2.98
C VAL A 72 -1.68 9.04 3.78
N GLU A 73 -1.71 10.07 4.63
CA GLU A 73 -2.91 10.43 5.37
C GLU A 73 -3.98 10.99 4.41
N ALA A 74 -5.22 10.52 4.54
CA ALA A 74 -6.38 11.10 3.87
C ALA A 74 -6.70 12.47 4.50
N ALA A 75 -6.59 13.55 3.73
CA ALA A 75 -6.93 14.92 4.15
C ALA A 75 -8.44 15.20 4.12
#